data_AF-A0A367QEU3-F1
#
_entry.id   AF-A0A367QEU3-F1
#
_cell.length_a   1.000
_cell.length_b   1.000
_cell.length_c   1.000
_cell.angle_alpha   90.00
_cell.angle_beta   90.00
_cell.angle_gamma   90.00
#
_symmetry.space_group_name_H-M   'P 1'
#
loop_
_entity.id
_entity.type
_entity.pdbx_description
1 polymer ?
#
loop_
_entity_poly.entity_id
_entity_poly.type
_entity_poly.pdbx_seq_one_letter_code
_entity_poly.pdbx_strand_id
1 'polypeptide(L)' 'MKSISGKQLCKIVEQNGWVLRRMTGSHHIYENPEVEQILSIPVHRNQDLKVGTLKALMKIAQLSEEDLL' A
#
# COMPACT_ATOMS: atom_id res chain seq x y z
N MET A 1 7.52 12.00 6.71
CA MET A 1 6.79 11.15 5.76
C MET A 1 6.70 11.77 4.38
N LYS A 2 7.36 11.14 3.40
CA LYS A 2 7.22 11.43 1.97
C LYS A 2 5.78 11.18 1.53
N SER A 3 5.23 12.10 0.74
CA SER A 3 3.92 11.92 0.11
C SER A 3 4.08 11.04 -1.13
N ILE A 4 3.28 9.97 -1.24
CA ILE A 4 3.31 9.05 -2.38
C ILE A 4 1.89 8.67 -2.81
N SER A 5 1.75 8.37 -4.10
CA SER A 5 0.51 7.85 -4.68
C SER A 5 0.24 6.40 -4.27
N GLY A 6 -1.03 6.00 -4.30
CA GLY A 6 -1.41 4.60 -4.09
C GLY A 6 -0.72 3.65 -5.10
N LYS A 7 -0.45 4.13 -6.32
CA LYS A 7 0.28 3.36 -7.34
C LYS A 7 1.74 3.12 -6.95
N GLN A 8 2.40 4.09 -6.33
CA GLN A 8 3.75 3.90 -5.79
C GLN A 8 3.73 2.93 -4.60
N LEU A 9 2.77 3.08 -3.69
CA LEU A 9 2.65 2.18 -2.54
C LEU A 9 2.41 0.73 -2.98
N CYS A 10 1.60 0.50 -4.02
CA CYS A 10 1.40 -0.82 -4.62
C CYS A 10 2.74 -1.47 -5.00
N LYS A 11 3.62 -0.75 -5.69
CA LYS A 11 4.94 -1.26 -6.10
C LYS A 11 5.81 -1.61 -4.90
N ILE A 12 5.80 -0.77 -3.87
CA ILE A 12 6.60 -0.98 -2.65
C ILE A 12 6.12 -2.25 -1.94
N VAL A 13 4.80 -2.43 -1.77
CA VAL A 13 4.28 -3.61 -1.06
C VAL A 13 4.52 -4.89 -1.86
N GLU A 14 4.42 -4.84 -3.19
CA GLU A 14 4.75 -5.97 -4.07
C GLU A 14 6.22 -6.41 -3.92
N GLN A 15 7.15 -5.47 -3.77
CA GLN A 15 8.56 -5.75 -3.48
C GLN A 15 8.78 -6.34 -2.09
N ASN A 16 7.84 -6.13 -1.17
CA ASN A 16 7.85 -6.64 0.20
C ASN A 16 6.93 -7.87 0.38
N GLY A 17 6.75 -8.66 -0.69
CA GLY A 17 6.08 -9.96 -0.61
C GLY A 17 4.54 -9.91 -0.59
N TRP A 18 3.93 -8.73 -0.71
CA TRP A 18 2.48 -8.63 -0.88
C TRP A 18 2.07 -9.01 -2.29
N VAL A 19 1.04 -9.84 -2.41
CA VAL A 19 0.53 -10.33 -3.70
C VAL A 19 -0.83 -9.73 -3.98
N LEU A 20 -0.98 -9.06 -5.13
CA LEU A 20 -2.27 -8.55 -5.57
C LEU A 20 -3.21 -9.71 -5.87
N ARG A 21 -4.42 -9.68 -5.28
CA ARG A 21 -5.41 -10.75 -5.50
C ARG A 21 -6.60 -10.32 -6.30
N ARG A 22 -7.07 -9.11 -6.04
CA ARG A 22 -8.22 -8.56 -6.74
C ARG A 22 -8.21 -7.04 -6.68
N MET A 23 -8.94 -6.48 -7.63
CA MET A 23 -9.23 -5.07 -7.68
C MET A 23 -10.74 -4.87 -7.59
N THR A 24 -11.17 -3.88 -6.79
CA THR A 24 -12.58 -3.50 -6.68
C THR A 24 -12.66 -1.98 -6.82
N GLY A 25 -13.04 -1.51 -8.01
CA GLY A 25 -12.93 -0.10 -8.37
C GLY A 25 -11.47 0.36 -8.30
N SER A 26 -11.19 1.41 -7.52
CA SER A 26 -9.82 1.92 -7.32
C SER A 26 -9.03 1.16 -6.26
N HIS A 27 -9.64 0.26 -5.50
CA HIS A 27 -8.96 -0.45 -4.41
C HIS A 27 -8.23 -1.68 -4.94
N HIS A 28 -6.93 -1.74 -4.68
CA HIS A 28 -6.07 -2.89 -4.94
C HIS A 28 -5.91 -3.66 -3.64
N ILE A 29 -6.36 -4.93 -3.63
CA ILE A 29 -6.44 -5.76 -2.44
C ILE A 29 -5.32 -6.80 -2.49
N TYR A 30 -4.45 -6.75 -1.49
CA TYR A 30 -3.28 -7.60 -1.34
C TYR A 30 -3.40 -8.51 -0.11
N GLU A 31 -2.68 -9.61 -0.17
CA GLU A 31 -2.39 -10.50 0.97
C GLU A 31 -0.90 -10.83 0.97
N ASN A 32 -0.37 -11.15 2.14
CA ASN A 32 1.00 -11.60 2.32
C ASN A 32 0.94 -12.84 3.24
N PRO A 33 1.53 -13.99 2.86
CA PRO A 33 1.46 -15.21 3.68
C PRO A 33 2.15 -15.08 5.06
N GLU A 34 3.06 -14.13 5.21
CA GLU A 34 3.77 -13.85 6.47
C GLU A 34 2.99 -12.87 7.38
N VAL A 35 1.97 -12.20 6.83
CA VAL A 35 1.16 -11.20 7.53
C VAL A 35 -0.31 -11.60 7.45
N GLU A 36 -0.91 -11.97 8.59
CA GLU A 36 -2.33 -12.36 8.67
C GLU A 36 -3.28 -11.14 8.58
N GLN A 37 -3.06 -10.26 7.60
CA GLN A 37 -3.86 -9.07 7.34
C GLN A 37 -4.10 -8.89 5.84
N ILE A 38 -5.24 -8.29 5.51
CA ILE A 38 -5.55 -7.83 4.15
C ILE A 38 -5.17 -6.36 4.03
N LEU A 39 -4.46 -6.03 2.95
CA LEU A 39 -4.10 -4.65 2.65
C LEU A 39 -4.90 -4.14 1.46
N SER A 40 -5.71 -3.11 1.67
CA SER A 40 -6.52 -2.47 0.61
C SER A 40 -5.99 -1.07 0.31
N ILE A 41 -5.28 -0.93 -0.81
CA ILE A 41 -4.66 0.34 -1.22
C ILE A 41 -5.60 1.07 -2.20
N PRO A 42 -6.10 2.27 -1.87
CA PRO A 42 -6.83 3.09 -2.82
C PRO A 42 -5.88 3.71 -3.85
N VAL A 43 -6.15 3.50 -5.14
CA VAL A 43 -5.35 4.05 -6.24
C VAL A 43 -6.17 5.08 -7.02
N HIS A 44 -5.92 6.36 -6.75
CA HIS A 44 -6.62 7.48 -7.38
C HIS A 44 -5.70 8.25 -8.34
N ARG A 45 -5.65 7.84 -9.62
CA ARG A 45 -4.91 8.52 -10.70
C ARG A 45 -3.52 9.03 -10.24
N ASN A 46 -3.28 10.34 -10.30
CA ASN A 46 -2.03 11.02 -9.95
C ASN A 46 -2.13 11.74 -8.59
N GLN A 47 -3.02 11.30 -7.70
CA GLN A 47 -3.15 11.88 -6.36
C GLN A 47 -2.40 11.04 -5.35
N ASP A 48 -1.72 11.75 -4.46
CA ASP A 48 -1.07 11.15 -3.32
C ASP A 48 -2.07 10.75 -2.24
N LEU A 49 -1.68 9.72 -1.47
CA LEU A 49 -2.45 9.31 -0.31
C LEU A 49 -2.36 10.39 0.76
N LYS A 50 -3.50 10.69 1.42
CA LYS A 50 -3.49 11.51 2.63
C LYS A 50 -2.58 10.85 3.68
N VAL A 51 -1.81 11.66 4.40
CA VAL A 51 -0.83 11.18 5.39
C VAL A 51 -1.39 10.16 6.38
N GLY A 52 -2.63 10.34 6.86
CA GLY A 52 -3.28 9.39 7.76
C GLY A 52 -3.56 8.03 7.10
N THR A 53 -4.02 8.05 5.84
CA THR A 53 -4.24 6.84 5.05
C THR A 53 -2.92 6.13 4.78
N LEU A 54 -1.88 6.86 4.35
CA LEU A 54 -0.55 6.29 4.11
C LEU A 54 0.01 5.62 5.37
N LYS A 55 -0.03 6.31 6.53
CA LYS A 55 0.41 5.75 7.82
C LYS A 55 -0.32 4.47 8.21
N ALA A 56 -1.65 4.45 8.05
CA ALA A 56 -2.45 3.28 8.38
C ALA A 56 -2.08 2.07 7.50
N LEU A 57 -1.90 2.31 6.19
CA LEU A 57 -1.51 1.26 5.25
C LEU A 57 -0.09 0.76 5.49
N MET A 58 0.86 1.66 5.75
CA MET A 58 2.25 1.28 6.09
C MET A 58 2.30 0.43 7.35
N LYS A 59 1.50 0.74 8.37
CA LYS A 59 1.44 -0.06 9.60
C LYS A 59 0.98 -1.51 9.33
N ILE A 60 -0.03 -1.68 8.49
CA ILE A 60 -0.51 -3.01 8.07
C ILE A 60 0.56 -3.72 7.24
N ALA A 61 1.19 -2.98 6.32
CA ALA A 61 2.24 -3.47 5.45
C ALA A 61 3.59 -3.71 6.14
N GLN A 62 3.70 -3.40 7.44
CA GLN A 62 4.94 -3.44 8.22
C GLN A 62 6.09 -2.61 7.61
N LEU A 63 5.75 -1.48 6.98
CA LEU A 63 6.70 -0.57 6.34
C LEU A 63 7.08 0.60 7.24
N SER A 64 8.29 1.10 7.00
CA SER A 64 8.92 2.27 7.60
C SER A 64 9.02 3.42 6.59
N GLU A 65 9.47 4.62 7.01
CA GLU A 65 9.59 5.75 6.07
C GLU A 65 10.72 5.52 5.06
N GLU A 66 11.70 4.71 5.42
CA GLU A 66 12.85 4.29 4.61
C GLU A 66 12.40 3.49 3.38
N ASP A 67 11.33 2.71 3.50
CA ASP A 67 10.74 1.94 2.39
C ASP A 67 10.06 2.82 1.35
N LEU A 68 9.83 4.10 1.65
CA LEU A 68 9.24 5.06 0.71
C LEU A 68 10.28 5.74 -0.20
N LEU A 69 11.58 5.51 0.03
CA LEU A 69 12.67 6.21 -0.65
C LEU A 69 12.78 5.86 -2.13
#